data_AF-A0A518HEG7-F1
#
_entry.id   AF-A0A518HEG7-F1
#
_cell.length_a   1.000
_cell.length_b   1.000
_cell.length_c   1.000
_cell.angle_alpha   90.00
_cell.angle_beta   90.00
_cell.angle_gamma   90.00
#
_symmetry.space_group_name_H-M   'P 1'
#
loop_
_entity.id
_entity.type
_entity.pdbx_description
1 polymer ?
#
loop_
_entity_poly.entity_id
_entity_poly.type
_entity_poly.pdbx_seq_one_letter_code
_entity_poly.pdbx_strand_id
1 'polypeptide(L)' 'MLAVQSHARLGTLVATSDAMAAIPRDALSRAVRCHAYARCIEGEPFRTRHSWEGVVFYLRTDGGRSETTIWLEEER' A
#
# COMPACT_ATOMS: atom_id res chain seq x y z
N MET A 1 23.08 13.28 13.92
CA MET A 1 21.88 13.36 13.06
C MET A 1 21.46 11.94 12.74
N LEU A 2 20.36 11.47 13.35
CA LEU A 2 19.81 10.15 13.04
C LEU A 2 19.23 10.19 11.62
N ALA A 3 19.57 9.19 10.80
CA ALA A 3 19.13 9.11 9.42
C ALA A 3 17.60 9.18 9.36
N VAL A 4 17.08 10.19 8.65
CA VAL A 4 15.66 10.31 8.33
C VAL A 4 15.28 9.03 7.57
N GLN A 5 14.39 8.22 8.14
CA GLN A 5 13.89 7.03 7.46
C GLN A 5 13.31 7.48 6.12
N SER A 6 13.89 7.02 5.02
CA SER A 6 13.49 7.38 3.66
C SER A 6 12.20 6.67 3.21
N HIS A 7 11.54 5.94 4.11
CA HIS A 7 10.32 5.18 3.85
C HIS A 7 9.32 5.30 5.01
N ALA A 8 8.03 5.29 4.66
CA ALA A 8 6.91 5.23 5.60
C ALA A 8 6.79 3.84 6.26
N ARG A 9 6.33 3.81 7.50
CA ARG A 9 5.86 2.59 8.18
C ARG A 9 4.46 2.23 7.64
N LEU A 10 4.25 0.98 7.24
CA LEU A 10 3.01 0.52 6.56
C LEU A 10 2.11 -0.38 7.44
N GLY A 11 2.26 -0.35 8.76
CA GLY A 11 1.39 -1.13 9.65
C GLY A 11 1.22 -2.61 9.26
N THR A 12 0.05 -3.16 9.60
CA THR A 12 -0.39 -4.50 9.18
C THR A 12 -1.02 -4.41 7.78
N LEU A 13 -0.66 -5.32 6.87
CA LEU A 13 -1.32 -5.42 5.58
C LEU A 13 -2.66 -6.12 5.73
N VAL A 14 -3.74 -5.49 5.28
CA VAL A 14 -5.10 -6.03 5.30
C VAL A 14 -5.66 -6.02 3.88
N ALA A 15 -6.20 -7.14 3.42
CA ALA A 15 -6.72 -7.30 2.06
C ALA A 15 -7.87 -8.32 2.05
N THR A 16 -8.80 -8.17 1.11
CA THR A 16 -9.79 -9.22 0.82
C THR A 16 -9.10 -10.44 0.21
N SER A 17 -9.72 -11.62 0.35
CA SER A 17 -9.21 -12.84 -0.32
C SER A 17 -9.17 -12.66 -1.84
N ASP A 18 -10.11 -11.94 -2.41
CA ASP A 18 -10.18 -11.66 -3.85
C ASP A 18 -9.04 -10.74 -4.30
N ALA A 19 -8.74 -9.66 -3.56
CA ALA A 19 -7.59 -8.82 -3.83
C ALA A 19 -6.27 -9.61 -3.78
N MET A 20 -6.12 -10.51 -2.79
CA MET A 20 -4.92 -11.35 -2.68
C MET A 20 -4.82 -12.43 -3.78
N ALA A 21 -5.95 -12.90 -4.31
CA ALA A 21 -5.98 -13.84 -5.42
C ALA A 21 -5.70 -13.17 -6.77
N ALA A 22 -6.18 -11.95 -6.96
CA ALA A 22 -6.05 -11.20 -8.21
C ALA A 22 -4.67 -10.55 -8.39
N ILE A 23 -3.96 -10.24 -7.31
CA ILE A 23 -2.65 -9.56 -7.36
C ILE A 23 -1.53 -10.58 -7.14
N PRO A 24 -0.68 -10.85 -8.14
CA PRO A 24 0.47 -11.73 -7.95
C PRO A 24 1.40 -11.21 -6.86
N ARG A 25 2.01 -12.14 -6.12
CA ARG A 25 2.89 -11.84 -4.98
C ARG A 25 4.01 -10.84 -5.32
N ASP A 26 4.63 -10.96 -6.50
CA ASP A 26 5.73 -10.08 -6.92
C ASP A 26 5.24 -8.67 -7.23
N ALA A 27 4.06 -8.55 -7.86
CA ALA A 27 3.41 -7.26 -8.10
C ALA A 27 3.03 -6.59 -6.78
N LEU A 28 2.46 -7.35 -5.83
CA LEU A 28 2.12 -6.86 -4.51
C LEU A 28 3.37 -6.41 -3.72
N SER A 29 4.43 -7.21 -3.71
CA SER A 29 5.71 -6.88 -3.07
C SER A 29 6.29 -5.58 -3.61
N ARG A 30 6.24 -5.39 -4.94
CA ARG A 30 6.68 -4.14 -5.57
C ARG A 30 5.79 -2.96 -5.20
N ALA A 31 4.48 -3.15 -5.21
CA ALA A 31 3.50 -2.12 -4.83
C ALA A 31 3.68 -1.67 -3.38
N VAL A 32 3.87 -2.60 -2.44
CA VAL A 32 4.16 -2.30 -1.02
C VAL A 32 5.44 -1.49 -0.88
N ARG A 33 6.52 -1.86 -1.58
CA ARG A 33 7.76 -1.07 -1.57
C ARG A 33 7.52 0.33 -2.13
N CYS A 34 6.91 0.44 -3.30
CA CYS A 34 6.59 1.74 -3.90
C CYS A 34 5.71 2.60 -2.99
N HIS A 35 4.76 1.99 -2.27
CA HIS A 35 3.92 2.67 -1.29
C HIS A 35 4.74 3.16 -0.09
N ALA A 36 5.67 2.35 0.42
CA ALA A 36 6.55 2.75 1.52
C ALA A 36 7.43 3.95 1.14
N TYR A 37 7.84 4.07 -0.11
CA TYR A 37 8.63 5.21 -0.60
C TYR A 37 7.78 6.37 -1.16
N ALA A 38 6.45 6.29 -1.06
CA ALA A 38 5.58 7.37 -1.50
C ALA A 38 5.77 8.60 -0.61
N ARG A 39 5.66 9.79 -1.20
CA ARG A 39 5.64 11.03 -0.41
C ARG A 39 4.37 11.05 0.44
N CYS A 40 4.54 10.96 1.75
CA CYS A 40 3.47 11.04 2.73
C CYS A 40 3.80 12.06 3.81
N ILE A 41 2.76 12.59 4.46
CA ILE A 41 2.90 13.42 5.65
C ILE A 41 2.77 12.51 6.87
N GLU A 42 3.64 12.66 7.86
CA GLU A 42 3.57 11.91 9.12
C GLU A 42 2.26 12.23 9.87
N GLY A 43 1.58 11.21 10.40
CA GLY A 43 0.29 11.35 11.06
C GLY A 43 -0.93 11.40 10.12
N GLU A 44 -0.73 11.63 8.81
CA GLU A 44 -1.82 11.68 7.84
C GLU A 44 -1.96 10.36 7.06
N PRO A 45 -3.19 9.90 6.76
CA PRO A 45 -3.39 8.76 5.89
C PRO A 45 -2.92 9.10 4.47
N PHE A 46 -2.41 8.10 3.75
CA PHE A 46 -2.04 8.29 2.34
C PHE A 46 -2.36 7.05 1.53
N ARG A 47 -2.54 7.24 0.22
CA ARG A 47 -2.90 6.17 -0.72
C ARG A 47 -2.04 6.23 -1.96
N THR A 48 -1.85 5.08 -2.59
CA THR A 48 -1.21 4.96 -3.91
C THR A 48 -2.01 3.99 -4.76
N ARG A 49 -2.09 4.28 -6.07
CA ARG A 49 -2.68 3.40 -7.08
C ARG A 49 -1.56 2.59 -7.73
N HIS A 50 -1.81 1.30 -7.91
CA HIS A 50 -0.91 0.36 -8.59
C HIS A 50 -1.68 -0.41 -9.65
N SER A 51 -0.95 -0.95 -10.61
CA SER A 51 -1.53 -1.75 -11.68
C SER A 51 -0.56 -2.83 -12.13
N TRP A 52 -1.08 -4.01 -12.43
CA TRP A 52 -0.33 -5.12 -12.98
C TRP A 52 -1.23 -5.89 -13.95
N GLU A 53 -0.77 -6.09 -15.20
CA GLU A 53 -1.48 -6.85 -16.25
C GLU A 53 -3.00 -6.57 -16.35
N GLY A 54 -3.38 -5.29 -16.27
CA GLY A 54 -4.78 -4.86 -16.36
C GLY A 54 -5.55 -4.87 -15.04
N VAL A 55 -5.03 -5.51 -13.99
CA VAL A 55 -5.58 -5.42 -12.63
C VAL A 55 -5.14 -4.11 -11.99
N VAL A 56 -6.09 -3.32 -11.50
CA VAL A 56 -5.82 -2.08 -10.76
C VAL A 56 -6.20 -2.27 -9.31
N PHE A 57 -5.30 -1.84 -8.42
CA PHE A 57 -5.50 -1.94 -6.99
C PHE A 57 -4.88 -0.76 -6.25
N TYR A 58 -5.31 -0.57 -5.01
CA TYR A 58 -4.90 0.56 -4.17
C TYR A 58 -4.31 0.04 -2.86
N LEU A 59 -3.31 0.75 -2.37
CA LEU A 59 -2.81 0.63 -1.01
C LEU A 59 -3.13 1.93 -0.29
N ARG A 60 -3.69 1.86 0.92
CA ARG A 60 -3.84 3.00 1.82
C ARG A 60 -3.34 2.67 3.20
N THR A 61 -2.41 3.47 3.68
CA THR A 61 -1.97 3.44 5.06
C THR A 61 -2.75 4.48 5.87
N ASP A 62 -3.19 4.11 7.05
CA ASP A 62 -3.83 5.03 8.00
C ASP A 62 -2.84 6.05 8.58
N GLY A 63 -3.35 7.10 9.23
CA GLY A 63 -2.50 8.12 9.84
C GLY A 63 -1.63 7.58 10.98
N GLY A 64 -2.18 6.62 11.75
CA GLY A 64 -1.50 5.96 12.86
C GLY A 64 -0.46 4.91 12.45
N ARG A 65 -0.32 4.61 11.15
CA ARG A 65 0.56 3.55 10.63
C ARG A 65 0.29 2.17 11.26
N SER A 66 -0.95 1.93 11.65
CA SER A 66 -1.41 0.67 12.24
C SER A 66 -1.83 -0.32 11.17
N GLU A 67 -2.37 0.18 10.06
CA GLU A 67 -2.90 -0.65 8.98
C GLU A 67 -2.59 -0.04 7.61
N THR A 68 -2.27 -0.91 6.66
CA THR A 68 -2.31 -0.62 5.22
C THR A 68 -3.32 -1.56 4.56
N THR A 69 -4.44 -1.01 4.12
CA THR A 69 -5.51 -1.74 3.43
C THR A 69 -5.21 -1.83 1.93
N ILE A 70 -5.48 -2.98 1.32
CA ILE A 70 -5.35 -3.27 -0.11
C ILE A 70 -6.72 -3.66 -0.66
N TRP A 71 -7.13 -3.05 -1.77
CA TRP A 71 -8.40 -3.36 -2.46
C TRP A 71 -8.29 -3.15 -3.96
N LEU A 72 -9.15 -3.82 -4.73
CA LEU A 72 -9.23 -3.68 -6.19
C LEU A 72 -10.05 -2.43 -6.59
N GLU A 73 -9.80 -1.85 -7.76
CA GLU A 73 -10.52 -0.64 -8.24
C GLU A 73 -12.05 -0.84 -8.32
N GLU A 74 -12.50 -2.07 -8.56
CA GLU A 74 -13.91 -2.43 -8.73
C GLU A 74 -14.66 -2.65 -7.40
N GLU A 75 -13.97 -2.69 -6.25
CA GLU A 75 -14.56 -2.97 -4.93
C GLU A 75 -15.15 -1.71 -4.20
N ARG A 76 -15.52 -0.63 -4.90
CA ARG A 76 -16.12 0.58 -4.28
C ARG A 76 -17.49 0.97 -4.81
#